data_AF-A0A3E1DC15-F1
#
_entry.id   AF-A0A3E1DC15-F1
#
_cell.length_a   1.000
_cell.length_b   1.000
_cell.length_c   1.000
_cell.angle_alpha   90.00
_cell.angle_beta   90.00
_cell.angle_gamma   90.00
#
_symmetry.space_group_name_H-M   'P 1'
#
loop_
_entity.id
_entity.type
_entity.pdbx_description
1 polymer ?
#
loop_
_entity_poly.entity_id
_entity_poly.type
_entity_poly.pdbx_seq_one_letter_code
_entity_poly.pdbx_strand_id
1 'polypeptide(L)'
;MITIEGYLLQGKLESALKQMVGEENWCGRELRVPDSRRRWDMAYKIQGHTTVVEFDGDQHYWDSLKIKVDAEKDAVAHSLGYSVVRIPYWVQLTTETAQHYFGIQAQISQDFPHGFITTKIFPASFSEMGVSRFSLEFSALPENTKNAVILSLRNRAQEHGAEYVLPPSLRHML
;
A
#
# COMPACT_ATOMS: atom_id res chain seq x y z
N MET A 1 -13.10 8.74 -15.85
CA MET A 1 -12.96 9.08 -14.42
C MET A 1 -13.26 7.83 -13.62
N ILE A 2 -12.35 7.41 -12.76
CA ILE A 2 -12.49 6.22 -11.91
C ILE A 2 -12.99 6.70 -10.55
N THR A 3 -14.08 6.13 -10.05
CA THR A 3 -14.64 6.49 -8.74
C THR A 3 -14.43 5.35 -7.77
N ILE A 4 -13.95 5.67 -6.57
CA ILE A 4 -13.77 4.71 -5.48
C ILE A 4 -14.58 5.22 -4.30
N GLU A 5 -15.68 4.53 -3.99
CA GLU A 5 -16.56 4.90 -2.88
C GLU A 5 -15.99 4.40 -1.55
N GLY A 6 -15.82 5.29 -0.57
CA GLY A 6 -15.26 4.94 0.74
C GLY A 6 -13.81 4.43 0.66
N TYR A 7 -13.36 3.78 1.73
CA TYR A 7 -11.95 3.39 1.84
C TYR A 7 -11.55 2.25 0.90
N LEU A 8 -10.27 2.27 0.50
CA LEU A 8 -9.65 1.34 -0.40
C LEU A 8 -9.56 -0.05 0.25
N LEU A 9 -9.98 -1.03 -0.54
CA LEU A 9 -9.87 -2.47 -0.25
C LEU A 9 -9.21 -3.13 -1.46
N GLN A 10 -8.62 -4.31 -1.28
CA GLN A 10 -8.00 -5.06 -2.38
C GLN A 10 -8.91 -5.20 -3.61
N GLY A 11 -10.20 -5.52 -3.44
CA GLY A 11 -11.14 -5.64 -4.56
C GLY A 11 -11.46 -4.31 -5.26
N LYS A 12 -11.39 -3.18 -4.54
CA LYS A 12 -11.54 -1.84 -5.13
C LYS A 12 -10.28 -1.43 -5.88
N LEU A 13 -9.10 -1.77 -5.33
CA LEU A 13 -7.82 -1.58 -6.01
C LEU A 13 -7.77 -2.38 -7.31
N GLU A 14 -8.21 -3.64 -7.30
CA GLU A 14 -8.32 -4.48 -8.51
C GLU A 14 -9.21 -3.81 -9.57
N SER A 15 -10.42 -3.40 -9.18
CA SER A 15 -11.38 -2.76 -10.08
C SER A 15 -10.85 -1.45 -10.67
N ALA A 16 -10.13 -0.67 -9.87
CA ALA A 16 -9.50 0.57 -10.31
C ALA A 16 -8.31 0.29 -11.25
N LEU A 17 -7.45 -0.67 -10.93
CA LEU A 17 -6.29 -1.03 -11.75
C LEU A 17 -6.72 -1.52 -13.13
N LYS A 18 -7.73 -2.39 -13.22
CA LYS A 18 -8.31 -2.82 -14.51
C LYS A 18 -8.73 -1.65 -15.38
N GLN A 19 -9.42 -0.66 -14.79
CA GLN A 19 -9.82 0.55 -15.50
C GLN A 19 -8.64 1.45 -15.88
N MET A 20 -7.61 1.54 -15.02
CA MET A 20 -6.41 2.34 -15.26
C MET A 20 -5.55 1.78 -16.40
N VAL A 21 -5.40 0.46 -16.48
CA VAL A 21 -4.49 -0.19 -17.43
C VAL A 21 -5.17 -0.66 -18.71
N GLY A 22 -6.49 -0.87 -18.69
CA GLY A 22 -7.23 -1.49 -19.80
C GLY A 22 -7.23 -3.03 -19.74
N GLU A 23 -8.29 -3.65 -20.23
CA GLU A 23 -8.49 -5.12 -20.20
C GLU A 23 -7.37 -5.86 -20.96
N GLU A 24 -6.84 -5.28 -22.02
CA GLU A 24 -5.74 -5.84 -22.81
C GLU A 24 -4.41 -5.92 -22.07
N ASN A 25 -4.22 -5.06 -21.07
CA ASN A 25 -3.01 -5.01 -20.24
C ASN A 25 -3.21 -5.74 -18.91
N TRP A 26 -4.43 -6.17 -18.58
CA TRP A 26 -4.74 -6.86 -17.34
C TRP A 26 -4.29 -8.34 -17.39
N CYS A 27 -3.50 -8.77 -16.40
CA CYS A 27 -2.96 -10.14 -16.36
C CYS A 27 -3.69 -11.07 -15.39
N GLY A 28 -4.67 -10.57 -14.64
CA GLY A 28 -5.47 -11.38 -13.72
C GLY A 28 -5.15 -11.17 -12.24
N ARG A 29 -5.86 -11.95 -11.42
CA ARG A 29 -5.68 -12.06 -9.98
C ARG A 29 -4.81 -13.26 -9.64
N GLU A 30 -4.24 -13.25 -8.44
CA GLU A 30 -3.48 -14.39 -7.90
C GLU A 30 -2.37 -14.86 -8.85
N LEU A 31 -1.70 -13.92 -9.53
CA LEU A 31 -0.68 -14.26 -10.51
C LEU A 31 0.44 -15.02 -9.83
N ARG A 32 0.72 -16.21 -10.35
CA ARG A 32 1.87 -17.01 -9.98
C ARG A 32 3.01 -16.70 -10.95
N VAL A 33 4.10 -16.13 -10.45
CA VAL A 33 5.31 -15.99 -11.27
C VAL A 33 5.90 -17.38 -11.54
N PRO A 34 6.51 -17.61 -12.72
CA PRO A 34 7.14 -18.89 -13.08
C PRO A 34 8.10 -19.36 -11.99
N ASP A 35 8.18 -20.68 -11.79
CA ASP A 35 9.10 -21.34 -10.86
C ASP A 35 8.98 -20.93 -9.37
N SER A 36 7.97 -20.13 -9.01
CA SER A 36 7.65 -19.78 -7.63
C SER A 36 6.37 -20.48 -7.16
N ARG A 37 6.24 -20.76 -5.87
CA ARG A 37 4.95 -21.13 -5.24
C ARG A 37 4.17 -19.92 -4.74
N ARG A 38 4.77 -18.73 -4.79
CA ARG A 38 4.17 -17.47 -4.31
C ARG A 38 3.18 -16.93 -5.34
N ARG A 39 2.14 -16.26 -4.86
CA ARG A 39 1.10 -15.62 -5.67
C ARG A 39 1.03 -14.16 -5.28
N TRP A 40 0.79 -13.29 -6.26
CA TRP A 40 0.51 -11.88 -6.04
C TRP A 40 -0.97 -11.60 -6.20
N ASP A 41 -1.50 -10.64 -5.44
CA ASP A 41 -2.93 -10.32 -5.46
C ASP A 41 -3.44 -10.07 -6.87
N MET A 42 -2.66 -9.34 -7.67
CA MET A 42 -2.97 -9.02 -9.05
C MET A 42 -1.74 -8.67 -9.88
N ALA A 43 -1.91 -8.61 -11.20
CA ALA A 43 -0.87 -8.19 -12.11
C ALA A 43 -1.42 -7.51 -13.37
N TYR A 44 -0.59 -6.65 -13.95
CA TYR A 44 -0.83 -6.04 -15.25
C TYR A 44 0.48 -5.96 -16.04
N LYS A 45 0.38 -5.70 -17.35
CA LYS A 45 1.52 -5.61 -18.25
C LYS A 45 1.39 -4.41 -19.15
N ILE A 46 2.35 -3.48 -19.08
CA ILE A 46 2.42 -2.30 -19.93
C ILE A 46 3.74 -2.32 -20.70
N GLN A 47 3.68 -2.10 -22.02
CA GLN A 47 4.88 -2.03 -22.88
C GLN A 47 5.84 -3.23 -22.69
N GLY A 48 5.30 -4.43 -22.56
CA GLY A 48 6.13 -5.63 -22.39
C GLY A 48 6.59 -5.92 -20.96
N HIS A 49 6.43 -4.98 -20.02
CA HIS A 49 6.86 -5.11 -18.63
C HIS A 49 5.69 -5.51 -17.74
N THR A 50 5.84 -6.60 -16.99
CA THR A 50 4.80 -7.08 -16.08
C THR A 50 5.05 -6.52 -14.68
N THR A 51 4.02 -5.88 -14.12
CA THR A 51 4.00 -5.42 -12.73
C THR A 51 3.07 -6.31 -11.93
N VAL A 52 3.59 -6.87 -10.84
CA VAL A 52 2.79 -7.57 -9.82
C VAL A 52 2.48 -6.63 -8.68
N VAL A 53 1.27 -6.72 -8.14
CA VAL A 53 0.74 -5.78 -7.15
C VAL A 53 0.24 -6.52 -5.91
N GLU A 54 0.54 -5.97 -4.73
CA GLU A 54 0.01 -6.40 -3.43
C GLU A 54 -0.76 -5.28 -2.75
N PHE A 55 -1.84 -5.65 -2.05
CA PHE A 55 -2.50 -4.78 -1.09
C PHE A 55 -2.12 -5.20 0.33
N ASP A 56 -1.30 -4.41 1.00
CA ASP A 56 -0.75 -4.74 2.31
C ASP A 56 -1.72 -4.35 3.43
N GLY A 57 -2.43 -5.36 3.94
CA GLY A 57 -3.19 -5.27 5.20
C GLY A 57 -2.33 -5.00 6.44
N ASP A 58 -2.96 -4.83 7.60
CA ASP A 58 -2.31 -4.55 8.88
C ASP A 58 -1.29 -5.62 9.31
N GLN A 59 -1.55 -6.90 9.00
CA GLN A 59 -0.64 -8.01 9.31
C GLN A 59 0.74 -7.85 8.69
N HIS A 60 0.86 -7.10 7.58
CA HIS A 60 2.14 -6.82 6.93
C HIS A 60 3.02 -5.82 7.70
N TYR A 61 2.56 -5.37 8.87
CA TYR A 61 3.30 -4.46 9.76
C TYR A 61 3.52 -5.06 11.15
N TRP A 62 2.54 -5.72 11.74
CA TRP A 62 2.72 -6.27 13.09
C TRP A 62 3.31 -7.69 13.12
N ASP A 63 3.25 -8.46 12.02
CA ASP A 63 3.85 -9.79 11.93
C ASP A 63 5.21 -9.77 11.18
N SER A 64 6.30 -9.88 11.94
CA SER A 64 7.66 -9.90 11.38
C SER A 64 7.94 -11.07 10.44
N LEU A 65 7.29 -12.23 10.61
CA LEU A 65 7.46 -13.37 9.71
C LEU A 65 6.76 -13.13 8.37
N LYS A 66 5.62 -12.41 8.38
CA LYS A 66 4.96 -11.95 7.15
C LYS A 66 5.86 -10.97 6.38
N ILE A 67 6.47 -10.01 7.07
CA ILE A 67 7.40 -9.06 6.45
C ILE A 67 8.60 -9.78 5.81
N LYS A 68 9.16 -10.78 6.50
CA LYS A 68 10.25 -11.60 5.93
C LYS A 68 9.79 -12.31 4.66
N VAL A 69 8.61 -12.93 4.69
CA VAL A 69 8.03 -13.62 3.52
C VAL A 69 7.75 -12.66 2.37
N ASP A 70 7.31 -11.43 2.64
CA ASP A 70 7.13 -10.38 1.64
C ASP A 70 8.45 -10.05 0.96
N ALA A 71 9.51 -9.79 1.74
CA ALA A 71 10.83 -9.48 1.20
C ALA A 71 11.39 -10.61 0.31
N GLU A 72 11.24 -11.87 0.74
CA GLU A 72 11.61 -13.04 -0.07
C GLU A 72 10.79 -13.13 -1.36
N LYS A 73 9.49 -12.87 -1.28
CA LYS A 73 8.56 -12.90 -2.41
C LYS A 73 8.93 -11.81 -3.43
N ASP A 74 9.15 -10.59 -2.98
CA ASP A 74 9.52 -9.46 -3.83
C ASP A 74 10.89 -9.68 -4.50
N ALA A 75 11.87 -10.22 -3.77
CA ALA A 75 13.17 -10.59 -4.33
C ALA A 75 13.05 -11.62 -5.46
N VAL A 76 12.17 -12.62 -5.32
CA VAL A 76 11.91 -13.60 -6.39
C VAL A 76 11.30 -12.92 -7.62
N ALA A 77 10.29 -12.06 -7.46
CA ALA A 77 9.70 -11.33 -8.57
C ALA A 77 10.73 -10.47 -9.32
N HIS A 78 11.55 -9.71 -8.59
CA HIS A 78 12.60 -8.90 -9.19
C HIS A 78 13.65 -9.74 -9.92
N SER A 79 14.05 -10.89 -9.37
CA SER A 79 15.00 -11.81 -10.03
C SER A 79 14.50 -12.35 -11.38
N LEU A 80 13.18 -12.38 -11.56
CA LEU A 80 12.50 -12.83 -12.77
C LEU A 80 12.12 -11.66 -13.70
N GLY A 81 12.55 -10.43 -13.39
CA GLY A 81 12.32 -9.23 -14.21
C GLY A 81 10.96 -8.57 -14.03
N TYR A 82 10.21 -8.92 -12.98
CA TYR A 82 8.94 -8.26 -12.66
C TYR A 82 9.18 -6.97 -11.85
N SER A 83 8.33 -5.97 -12.09
CA SER A 83 8.18 -4.84 -11.16
C SER A 83 7.21 -5.24 -10.05
N VAL A 84 7.46 -4.74 -8.84
CA VAL A 84 6.59 -5.01 -7.68
C VAL A 84 6.07 -3.68 -7.17
N VAL A 85 4.75 -3.61 -6.99
CA VAL A 85 4.09 -2.48 -6.31
C VAL A 85 3.34 -3.02 -5.11
N ARG A 86 3.51 -2.37 -3.96
CA ARG A 86 2.73 -2.68 -2.77
C ARG A 86 2.04 -1.43 -2.26
N ILE A 87 0.74 -1.51 -2.05
CA ILE A 87 -0.04 -0.40 -1.50
C ILE A 87 -0.42 -0.71 -0.06
N PRO A 88 -0.05 0.16 0.88
CA PRO A 88 -0.35 -0.02 2.29
C PRO A 88 -1.83 0.29 2.60
N TYR A 89 -2.46 -0.44 3.52
CA TYR A 89 -3.88 -0.28 3.85
C TYR A 89 -4.27 1.13 4.35
N TRP A 90 -3.30 1.89 4.86
CA TRP A 90 -3.46 3.26 5.34
C TRP A 90 -3.29 4.31 4.22
N VAL A 91 -3.15 3.90 2.96
CA VAL A 91 -3.14 4.79 1.79
C VAL A 91 -4.35 4.52 0.90
N GLN A 92 -5.05 5.59 0.51
CA GLN A 92 -6.13 5.57 -0.46
C GLN A 92 -5.59 5.72 -1.88
N LEU A 93 -6.36 5.25 -2.87
CA LEU A 93 -6.01 5.43 -4.27
C LEU A 93 -6.60 6.75 -4.79
N THR A 94 -5.75 7.76 -4.95
CA THR A 94 -6.03 9.05 -5.59
C THR A 94 -5.21 9.18 -6.88
N THR A 95 -5.45 10.23 -7.68
CA THR A 95 -4.60 10.54 -8.84
C THR A 95 -3.12 10.68 -8.47
N GLU A 96 -2.82 11.31 -7.33
CA GLU A 96 -1.45 11.50 -6.85
C GLU A 96 -0.80 10.16 -6.50
N THR A 97 -1.49 9.29 -5.75
CA THR A 97 -0.93 7.99 -5.37
C THR A 97 -0.89 7.00 -6.53
N ALA A 98 -1.80 7.10 -7.50
CA ALA A 98 -1.76 6.29 -8.71
C ALA A 98 -0.51 6.59 -9.53
N GLN A 99 -0.18 7.88 -9.68
CA GLN A 99 1.06 8.30 -10.30
C GLN A 99 2.29 7.86 -9.49
N HIS A 100 2.24 7.99 -8.16
CA HIS A 100 3.36 7.62 -7.28
C HIS A 100 3.68 6.13 -7.31
N TYR A 101 2.68 5.26 -7.11
CA TYR A 101 2.88 3.81 -6.99
C TYR A 101 2.98 3.10 -8.34
N PHE A 102 2.20 3.52 -9.34
CA PHE A 102 2.11 2.81 -10.61
C PHE A 102 2.73 3.57 -11.79
N GLY A 103 3.05 4.86 -11.63
CA GLY A 103 3.48 5.69 -12.75
C GLY A 103 2.36 5.98 -13.76
N ILE A 104 1.10 5.75 -13.39
CA ILE A 104 -0.06 5.87 -14.28
C ILE A 104 -0.79 7.18 -14.00
N GLN A 105 -0.96 7.99 -15.04
CA GLN A 105 -1.81 9.18 -14.99
C GLN A 105 -3.28 8.78 -15.17
N ALA A 106 -4.05 8.84 -14.09
CA ALA A 106 -5.48 8.55 -14.11
C ALA A 106 -6.27 9.57 -13.28
N GLN A 107 -7.45 9.97 -13.77
CA GLN A 107 -8.38 10.80 -13.01
C GLN A 107 -9.19 9.91 -12.05
N ILE A 108 -8.90 10.03 -10.75
CA ILE A 108 -9.50 9.22 -9.69
C ILE A 108 -10.24 10.13 -8.72
N SER A 109 -11.52 9.86 -8.51
CA SER A 109 -12.35 10.46 -7.48
C SER A 109 -12.38 9.54 -6.27
N GLN A 110 -11.76 9.99 -5.18
CA GLN A 110 -11.67 9.29 -3.90
C GLN A 110 -11.78 10.35 -2.79
N ASP A 111 -12.79 10.24 -1.94
CA ASP A 111 -13.14 11.20 -0.89
C ASP A 111 -12.75 10.72 0.52
N PHE A 112 -12.44 9.44 0.68
CA PHE A 112 -11.94 8.89 1.92
C PHE A 112 -10.51 9.38 2.18
N PRO A 113 -10.19 9.86 3.40
CA PRO A 113 -8.85 10.39 3.66
C PRO A 113 -7.78 9.30 3.77
N HIS A 114 -6.52 9.66 3.53
CA HIS A 114 -5.38 8.78 3.86
C HIS A 114 -5.21 8.66 5.38
N GLY A 115 -4.59 7.56 5.80
CA GLY A 115 -4.15 7.33 7.17
C GLY A 115 -4.98 6.31 7.96
N PHE A 116 -4.91 6.41 9.29
CA PHE A 116 -5.36 5.38 10.23
C PHE A 116 -6.80 5.64 10.72
N ILE A 117 -7.78 5.54 9.81
CA ILE A 117 -9.15 6.02 10.06
C ILE A 117 -10.13 4.89 10.41
N THR A 118 -10.07 3.72 9.78
CA THR A 118 -11.01 2.62 10.08
C THR A 118 -10.41 1.53 10.96
N THR A 119 -9.10 1.61 11.22
CA THR A 119 -8.34 0.60 11.97
C THR A 119 -8.17 0.98 13.44
N LYS A 120 -7.87 -0.04 14.25
CA LYS A 120 -7.35 0.09 15.62
C LYS A 120 -5.90 -0.39 15.76
N ILE A 121 -5.28 -0.76 14.64
CA ILE A 121 -3.87 -1.14 14.58
C ILE A 121 -3.09 0.09 14.10
N PHE A 122 -2.39 0.72 15.04
CA PHE A 122 -1.56 1.90 14.82
C PHE A 122 -0.08 1.53 14.78
N PRO A 123 0.82 2.43 14.35
CA PRO A 123 2.25 2.15 14.34
C PRO A 123 2.82 1.69 15.69
N ALA A 124 2.23 2.07 16.82
CA ALA A 124 2.63 1.57 18.15
C ALA A 124 2.44 0.05 18.32
N SER A 125 1.54 -0.57 17.54
CA SER A 125 1.29 -2.01 17.53
C SER A 125 2.12 -2.75 16.48
N PHE A 126 2.92 -2.04 15.68
CA PHE A 126 3.76 -2.67 14.67
C PHE A 126 4.95 -3.37 15.33
N SER A 127 5.44 -4.42 14.67
CA SER A 127 6.74 -4.99 15.03
C SER A 127 7.85 -3.98 14.70
N GLU A 128 9.05 -4.13 15.27
CA GLU A 128 10.21 -3.28 14.92
C GLU A 128 10.46 -3.24 13.40
N MET A 129 10.27 -4.38 12.72
CA MET A 129 10.35 -4.47 11.26
C MET A 129 9.21 -3.71 10.57
N GLY A 130 8.00 -3.73 11.12
CA GLY A 130 6.87 -2.96 10.62
C GLY A 130 7.01 -1.46 10.82
N VAL A 131 7.58 -1.02 11.94
CA VAL A 131 7.93 0.39 12.18
C VAL A 131 8.93 0.86 11.13
N SER A 132 9.94 0.03 10.85
CA SER A 132 10.94 0.30 9.80
C SER A 132 10.29 0.39 8.41
N ARG A 133 9.45 -0.58 8.06
CA ARG A 133 8.68 -0.60 6.80
C ARG A 133 7.80 0.64 6.65
N PHE A 134 6.99 0.94 7.66
CA PHE A 134 6.14 2.12 7.68
C PHE A 134 6.95 3.40 7.49
N SER A 135 8.10 3.53 8.15
CA SER A 135 8.97 4.72 8.02
C SER A 135 9.49 4.90 6.60
N LEU A 136 9.92 3.80 5.96
CA LEU A 136 10.39 3.81 4.58
C LEU A 136 9.27 4.18 3.61
N GLU A 137 8.12 3.50 3.70
CA GLU A 137 6.94 3.76 2.86
C GLU A 137 6.45 5.20 3.05
N PHE A 138 6.30 5.64 4.30
CA PHE A 138 5.88 7.00 4.63
C PHE A 138 6.85 8.04 4.05
N SER A 139 8.16 7.83 4.15
CA SER A 139 9.17 8.77 3.65
C SER A 139 9.13 8.92 2.12
N ALA A 140 8.71 7.89 1.39
CA ALA A 140 8.60 7.91 -0.06
C ALA A 140 7.34 8.64 -0.56
N LEU A 141 6.33 8.82 0.29
CA LEU A 141 5.04 9.35 -0.13
C LEU A 141 5.09 10.80 -0.66
N PRO A 142 4.17 11.15 -1.57
CA PRO A 142 3.91 12.53 -1.94
C PRO A 142 3.50 13.38 -0.72
N GLU A 143 3.82 14.68 -0.77
CA GLU A 143 3.67 15.59 0.37
C GLU A 143 2.22 15.72 0.86
N ASN A 144 1.24 15.79 -0.05
CA ASN A 144 -0.18 15.87 0.35
C ASN A 144 -0.62 14.59 1.05
N THR A 145 -0.21 13.44 0.51
CA THR A 145 -0.49 12.13 1.10
C THR A 145 0.16 12.01 2.49
N LYS A 146 1.42 12.44 2.67
CA LYS A 146 2.10 12.48 3.98
C LYS A 146 1.34 13.31 5.00
N ASN A 147 0.95 14.52 4.62
CA ASN A 147 0.23 15.45 5.49
C ASN A 147 -1.12 14.88 5.95
N ALA A 148 -1.85 14.21 5.07
CA ALA A 148 -3.09 13.51 5.43
C ALA A 148 -2.85 12.36 6.43
N VAL A 149 -1.78 11.56 6.23
CA VAL A 149 -1.40 10.49 7.17
C VAL A 149 -1.00 11.05 8.54
N ILE A 150 -0.17 12.10 8.60
CA ILE A 150 0.20 12.78 9.86
C ILE A 150 -1.05 13.30 10.57
N LEU A 151 -1.96 13.97 9.86
CA LEU A 151 -3.21 14.46 10.43
C LEU A 151 -4.03 13.34 11.05
N SER A 152 -4.14 12.19 10.36
CA SER A 152 -4.84 11.02 10.91
C SER A 152 -4.20 10.52 12.20
N LEU A 153 -2.86 10.48 12.27
CA LEU A 153 -2.12 10.04 13.46
C LEU A 153 -2.28 11.01 14.61
N ARG A 154 -2.27 12.32 14.35
CA ARG A 154 -2.55 13.37 15.35
C ARG A 154 -3.95 13.23 15.93
N ASN A 155 -4.96 13.03 15.08
CA ASN A 155 -6.33 12.82 15.53
C ASN A 155 -6.45 11.58 16.42
N ARG A 156 -5.80 10.47 16.03
CA ARG A 156 -5.76 9.25 16.85
C ARG A 156 -5.00 9.44 18.16
N ALA A 157 -3.91 10.20 18.16
CA ALA A 157 -3.14 10.49 19.37
C ALA A 157 -3.95 11.35 20.35
N GLN A 158 -4.78 12.28 19.86
CA GLN A 158 -5.71 13.04 20.69
C GLN A 158 -6.80 12.16 21.32
N GLU A 159 -7.26 11.13 20.59
CA GLU A 159 -8.30 10.21 21.07
C GLU A 159 -7.79 9.16 22.06
N HIS A 160 -6.60 8.60 21.81
CA HIS A 160 -6.11 7.43 22.53
C HIS A 160 -4.88 7.68 23.40
N GLY A 161 -4.17 8.80 23.21
CA GLY A 161 -2.83 9.04 23.76
C GLY A 161 -1.74 8.68 22.74
N ALA A 162 -0.70 9.50 22.68
CA ALA A 162 0.36 9.38 21.67
C ALA A 162 1.13 8.05 21.76
N GLU A 163 1.32 7.53 22.98
CA GLU A 163 2.00 6.28 23.27
C GLU A 163 1.28 5.03 22.75
N TYR A 164 -0.04 5.12 22.53
CA TYR A 164 -0.85 4.04 21.96
C TYR A 164 -0.97 4.13 20.43
N VAL A 165 -0.48 5.21 19.84
CA VAL A 165 -0.56 5.45 18.39
C VAL A 165 0.81 5.36 17.74
N LEU A 166 1.84 5.95 18.34
CA LEU A 166 3.20 5.92 17.82
C LEU A 166 4.20 5.31 18.82
N PRO A 167 5.09 4.42 18.35
CA PRO A 167 6.20 3.96 19.16
C PRO A 167 7.15 5.14 19.43
N PRO A 168 8.00 5.08 20.47
CA PRO A 168 8.90 6.18 20.82
C PRO A 168 9.73 6.72 19.66
N SER A 169 10.19 5.85 18.76
CA SER A 169 10.99 6.21 17.57
C SER A 169 10.24 7.11 16.58
N LEU A 170 8.91 7.06 16.53
CA LEU A 170 8.09 7.82 15.58
C LEU A 170 7.37 9.02 16.20
N ARG A 171 7.47 9.26 17.52
CA ARG A 171 6.73 10.35 18.17
C ARG A 171 7.09 11.75 17.66
N HIS A 172 8.26 11.91 17.05
CA HIS A 172 8.67 13.15 16.40
C HIS A 172 7.76 13.57 15.23
N MET A 173 6.88 12.68 14.75
CA MET A 173 5.92 12.96 13.68
C MET A 173 4.69 13.76 14.14
N LEU A 174 4.44 13.85 15.46
CA LEU A 174 3.28 14.55 16.02
C LEU A 174 3.58 16.02 16.26
#